data_AF-A0A821KXM7-F1
#
_entry.id   AF-A0A821KXM7-F1
#
_cell.length_a   1.000
_cell.length_b   1.000
_cell.length_c   1.000
_cell.angle_alpha   90.00
_cell.angle_beta   90.00
_cell.angle_gamma   90.00
#
_symmetry.space_group_name_H-M   'P 1'
#
loop_
_entity.id
_entity.type
_entity.pdbx_description
1 polymer ?
#
loop_
_entity_poly.entity_id
_entity_poly.type
_entity_poly.pdbx_seq_one_letter_code
_entity_poly.pdbx_strand_id
1 'polypeptide(L)'
;MECSESNFLMIRDRSCFQLDNGKFIVKIGLINNLNCLLDFLKQQQQQQKIMASSYVDANPSLSFDFINKHPLLQKLITWYQQIGTANKDNENKHGFLNHFIDTIANNLTKSSNNLRYSDAIKNFALSLYILGGKLTYEFIRLNLPGSLPSLTMLNTLILNSNLKISEREFRFDQLQKHFDALNVQYAFGSKDATSIIKKIKYDSTTNKFNGFPTLLDRGVPIKEYYQTDSFDTLKL
;
A
#
# COMPACT_ATOMS: atom_id res chain seq x y z
N MET A 1 5.62 13.89 -27.59
CA MET A 1 6.59 14.65 -26.79
C MET A 1 7.75 13.72 -26.50
N GLU A 2 8.87 13.86 -27.21
CA GLU A 2 10.01 12.94 -27.08
C GLU A 2 10.72 13.20 -25.75
N CYS A 3 10.84 12.17 -24.92
CA CYS A 3 11.64 12.25 -23.70
C CYS A 3 13.09 11.96 -24.08
N SER A 4 13.94 12.98 -24.07
CA SER A 4 15.37 12.88 -24.35
C SER A 4 16.10 12.13 -23.24
N GLU A 5 17.31 11.64 -23.53
CA GLU A 5 18.20 11.02 -22.54
C GLU A 5 18.48 11.93 -21.35
N SER A 6 18.46 13.27 -21.57
CA SER A 6 18.56 14.26 -20.50
C SER A 6 17.41 14.19 -19.49
N ASN A 7 16.19 13.81 -19.92
CA ASN A 7 15.04 13.69 -19.03
C ASN A 7 15.15 12.44 -18.14
N PHE A 8 15.73 11.36 -18.65
CA PHE A 8 16.01 10.17 -17.85
C PHE A 8 17.11 10.42 -16.81
N LEU A 9 18.14 11.17 -17.19
CA LEU A 9 19.14 11.68 -16.26
C LEU A 9 18.50 12.55 -15.16
N MET A 10 17.61 13.49 -15.51
CA MET A 10 16.88 14.29 -14.53
C MET A 10 16.04 13.46 -13.55
N ILE A 11 15.33 12.44 -14.04
CA ILE A 11 14.51 11.56 -13.19
C ILE A 11 15.42 10.79 -12.24
N ARG A 12 16.55 10.28 -12.73
CA ARG A 12 17.53 9.57 -11.92
C ARG A 12 18.13 10.49 -10.86
N ASP A 13 18.54 11.70 -11.22
CA ASP A 13 19.09 12.69 -10.28
C ASP A 13 18.10 13.03 -9.16
N ARG A 14 16.80 13.12 -9.47
CA ARG A 14 15.73 13.40 -8.48
C ARG A 14 15.33 12.21 -7.63
N SER A 15 15.61 10.99 -8.07
CA SER A 15 15.18 9.74 -7.42
C SER A 15 16.29 9.06 -6.61
N CYS A 16 17.52 9.55 -6.73
CA CYS A 16 18.72 8.98 -6.11
C CYS A 16 19.32 9.98 -5.10
N PHE A 17 20.04 9.49 -4.10
CA PHE A 17 20.86 10.34 -3.25
C PHE A 17 22.16 10.66 -3.96
N GLN A 18 22.42 11.93 -4.22
CA GLN A 18 23.73 12.37 -4.72
C GLN A 18 24.70 12.42 -3.53
N LEU A 19 25.80 11.69 -3.64
CA LEU A 19 26.92 11.77 -2.70
C LEU A 19 27.79 12.97 -3.01
N ASP A 20 28.59 13.40 -2.04
CA ASP A 20 29.51 14.54 -2.15
C ASP A 20 30.56 14.37 -3.26
N ASN A 21 30.81 13.14 -3.70
CA ASN A 21 31.70 12.83 -4.82
C ASN A 21 31.00 12.82 -6.20
N GLY A 22 29.75 13.28 -6.26
CA GLY A 22 28.94 13.32 -7.48
C GLY A 22 28.38 11.96 -7.92
N LYS A 23 28.63 10.86 -7.18
CA LYS A 23 28.03 9.55 -7.47
C LYS A 23 26.62 9.46 -6.87
N PHE A 24 25.72 8.79 -7.59
CA PHE A 24 24.35 8.57 -7.14
C PHE A 24 24.22 7.22 -6.43
N ILE A 25 23.70 7.22 -5.20
CA ILE A 25 23.25 6.02 -4.50
C ILE A 25 21.73 5.90 -4.59
N VAL A 26 21.29 4.74 -5.06
CA VAL A 26 19.89 4.32 -4.98
C VAL A 26 19.80 3.29 -3.87
N LYS A 27 18.84 3.41 -2.95
CA LYS A 27 18.60 2.34 -1.97
C LYS A 27 18.34 1.04 -2.72
N ILE A 28 18.98 -0.05 -2.33
CA ILE A 28 18.90 -1.35 -3.02
C ILE A 28 17.44 -1.81 -3.23
N GLY A 29 16.54 -1.58 -2.27
CA GLY A 29 15.11 -1.90 -2.43
C GLY A 29 14.35 -1.02 -3.44
N LEU A 30 14.89 0.16 -3.78
CA LEU A 30 14.36 1.06 -4.80
C LEU A 30 15.03 0.83 -6.17
N ILE A 31 16.23 0.25 -6.23
CA ILE A 31 16.96 -0.03 -7.48
C ILE A 31 16.11 -0.87 -8.42
N ASN A 32 15.58 -1.99 -7.93
CA ASN A 32 14.82 -2.92 -8.77
C ASN A 32 13.55 -2.26 -9.29
N ASN A 33 12.84 -1.53 -8.42
CA ASN A 33 11.61 -0.83 -8.81
C ASN A 33 11.88 0.34 -9.77
N LEU A 34 12.96 1.09 -9.57
CA LEU A 34 13.36 2.20 -10.44
C LEU A 34 13.83 1.68 -11.80
N ASN A 35 14.61 0.59 -11.84
CA ASN A 35 15.03 -0.04 -13.08
C ASN A 35 13.84 -0.62 -13.84
N CYS A 36 12.92 -1.33 -13.16
CA CYS A 36 11.68 -1.78 -13.77
C CYS A 36 10.85 -0.62 -14.33
N LEU A 37 10.75 0.50 -13.59
CA LEU A 37 10.08 1.70 -14.08
C LEU A 37 10.77 2.26 -15.33
N LEU A 38 12.10 2.39 -15.31
CA LEU A 38 12.87 2.91 -16.44
C LEU A 38 12.77 2.00 -17.67
N ASP A 39 12.84 0.70 -17.49
CA ASP A 39 12.69 -0.29 -18.57
C ASP A 39 11.27 -0.29 -19.13
N PHE A 40 10.27 -0.15 -18.26
CA PHE A 40 8.89 0.06 -18.68
C PHE A 40 8.70 1.37 -19.47
N LEU A 41 9.33 2.47 -19.03
CA LEU A 41 9.32 3.74 -19.77
C LEU A 41 9.98 3.61 -21.15
N LYS A 42 11.10 2.87 -21.25
CA LYS A 42 11.78 2.59 -22.53
C LYS A 42 10.93 1.73 -23.46
N GLN A 43 10.31 0.67 -22.95
CA GLN A 43 9.41 -0.18 -23.73
C GLN A 43 8.20 0.59 -24.25
N GLN A 44 7.61 1.45 -23.42
CA GLN A 44 6.50 2.32 -23.81
C GLN A 44 6.90 3.31 -24.91
N GLN A 45 8.12 3.87 -24.86
CA GLN A 45 8.63 4.75 -25.92
C GLN A 45 8.85 4.00 -27.24
N GLN A 46 9.32 2.75 -27.18
CA GLN A 46 9.46 1.89 -28.36
C GLN A 46 8.11 1.51 -28.96
N GLN A 47 7.10 1.20 -28.13
CA GLN A 47 5.75 0.89 -28.57
C GLN A 47 5.03 2.11 -29.19
N GLN A 48 5.24 3.31 -28.67
CA GLN A 48 4.69 4.55 -29.23
C GLN A 48 5.28 4.90 -30.60
N LYS A 49 6.51 4.46 -30.92
CA LYS A 49 7.07 4.57 -32.28
C LYS A 49 6.44 3.57 -33.26
N ILE A 50 5.79 2.51 -32.77
CA ILE A 50 5.19 1.44 -33.59
C ILE A 50 3.69 1.69 -33.86
N MET A 51 2.97 2.41 -32.99
CA MET A 51 1.51 2.59 -33.07
C MET A 51 1.03 3.90 -33.71
N ALA A 52 1.85 4.56 -34.53
CA ALA A 52 1.41 5.67 -35.37
C ALA A 52 0.64 5.17 -36.62
N SER A 53 -0.37 4.32 -36.45
CA SER A 53 -1.49 4.17 -37.41
C SER A 53 -2.64 3.33 -36.81
N SER A 54 -3.85 3.81 -37.11
CA SER A 54 -5.19 3.21 -36.98
C SER A 54 -5.86 3.00 -35.61
N TYR A 55 -6.88 3.86 -35.42
CA TYR A 55 -8.29 3.61 -35.07
C TYR A 55 -8.75 3.26 -33.64
N VAL A 56 -9.50 4.24 -33.09
CA VAL A 56 -10.85 4.24 -32.47
C VAL A 56 -11.51 2.88 -32.16
N ASP A 57 -11.93 2.69 -30.90
CA ASP A 57 -13.33 2.32 -30.59
C ASP A 57 -13.73 2.58 -29.14
N ALA A 58 -15.04 2.81 -28.97
CA ALA A 58 -15.70 3.46 -27.85
C ALA A 58 -15.89 2.55 -26.62
N ASN A 59 -15.70 3.14 -25.44
CA ASN A 59 -16.28 2.69 -24.17
C ASN A 59 -16.65 3.95 -23.34
N PRO A 60 -17.66 3.87 -22.46
CA PRO A 60 -18.47 5.01 -22.02
C PRO A 60 -17.63 6.09 -21.33
N SER A 61 -17.90 7.34 -21.70
CA SER A 61 -16.96 8.46 -21.67
C SER A 61 -16.54 8.90 -20.26
N LEU A 62 -15.38 8.39 -19.84
CA LEU A 62 -14.41 9.19 -19.11
C LEU A 62 -13.91 10.31 -20.04
N SER A 63 -13.93 11.57 -19.58
CA SER A 63 -13.40 12.67 -20.38
C SER A 63 -11.97 12.36 -20.79
N PHE A 64 -11.70 12.38 -22.11
CA PHE A 64 -10.36 12.20 -22.66
C PHE A 64 -9.34 13.14 -22.01
N ASP A 65 -9.77 14.36 -21.65
CA ASP A 65 -8.97 15.35 -20.94
C ASP A 65 -8.58 14.92 -19.52
N PHE A 66 -9.44 14.15 -18.85
CA PHE A 66 -9.14 13.61 -17.53
C PHE A 66 -8.10 12.49 -17.61
N ILE A 67 -8.26 11.56 -18.56
CA ILE A 67 -7.31 10.45 -18.76
C ILE A 67 -5.92 11.00 -19.13
N ASN A 68 -5.86 12.00 -20.01
CA ASN A 68 -4.60 12.64 -20.43
C ASN A 68 -3.89 13.40 -19.30
N LYS A 69 -4.61 13.85 -18.27
CA LYS A 69 -4.01 14.47 -17.07
C LYS A 69 -3.37 13.46 -16.12
N HIS A 70 -3.65 12.17 -16.28
CA HIS A 70 -3.17 11.11 -15.38
C HIS A 70 -2.39 10.03 -16.16
N PRO A 71 -1.07 10.22 -16.41
CA PRO A 71 -0.27 9.33 -17.25
C PRO A 71 -0.25 7.85 -16.79
N LEU A 72 -0.32 7.60 -15.48
CA LEU A 72 -0.40 6.22 -14.96
C LEU A 72 -1.74 5.57 -15.29
N LEU A 73 -2.84 6.32 -15.19
CA LEU A 73 -4.17 5.85 -15.55
C LEU A 73 -4.25 5.53 -17.05
N GLN A 74 -3.70 6.43 -17.88
CA GLN A 74 -3.62 6.22 -19.32
C GLN A 74 -2.88 4.92 -19.66
N LYS A 75 -1.69 4.69 -19.08
CA LYS A 75 -0.92 3.47 -19.33
C LYS A 75 -1.63 2.20 -18.86
N LEU A 76 -2.32 2.28 -17.72
CA LEU A 76 -3.09 1.16 -17.17
C LEU A 76 -4.27 0.79 -18.09
N ILE A 77 -4.98 1.78 -18.63
CA ILE A 77 -6.07 1.58 -19.59
C ILE A 77 -5.53 1.02 -20.91
N THR A 78 -4.43 1.57 -21.44
CA THR A 78 -3.80 1.05 -22.67
C THR A 78 -3.36 -0.40 -22.51
N TRP A 79 -2.76 -0.76 -21.37
CA TRP A 79 -2.39 -2.14 -21.07
C TRP A 79 -3.62 -3.07 -21.01
N TYR A 80 -4.70 -2.62 -20.39
CA TYR A 80 -5.96 -3.38 -20.33
C TYR A 80 -6.53 -3.68 -21.72
N GLN A 81 -6.59 -2.65 -22.57
CA GLN A 81 -7.08 -2.76 -23.95
C GLN A 81 -6.21 -3.70 -24.79
N GLN A 82 -4.90 -3.72 -24.57
CA GLN A 82 -3.96 -4.61 -25.25
C GLN A 82 -4.06 -6.09 -24.80
N ILE A 83 -4.49 -6.35 -23.57
CA ILE A 83 -4.67 -7.71 -23.07
C ILE A 83 -5.99 -8.31 -23.53
N GLY A 84 -7.06 -7.51 -23.58
CA GLY A 84 -8.37 -7.95 -24.06
C GLY A 84 -8.36 -8.43 -25.51
N THR A 85 -7.40 -7.98 -26.34
CA THR A 85 -7.27 -8.38 -27.74
C THR A 85 -6.35 -9.59 -27.97
N ALA A 86 -5.51 -9.96 -26.99
CA ALA A 86 -4.41 -10.90 -27.21
C ALA A 86 -4.66 -12.34 -26.74
N ASN A 87 -5.60 -12.62 -25.83
CA ASN A 87 -5.77 -13.99 -25.29
C ASN A 87 -7.21 -14.27 -24.82
N LYS A 88 -7.97 -15.05 -25.60
CA LYS A 88 -9.23 -15.68 -25.14
C LYS A 88 -9.02 -16.90 -24.22
N ASP A 89 -7.79 -17.41 -24.12
CA ASP A 89 -7.51 -18.68 -23.43
C ASP A 89 -6.93 -18.53 -22.00
N ASN A 90 -6.92 -17.31 -21.43
CA ASN A 90 -6.27 -17.04 -20.14
C ASN A 90 -7.12 -16.17 -19.19
N GLU A 91 -8.43 -16.39 -19.18
CA GLU A 91 -9.44 -15.56 -18.48
C GLU A 91 -9.15 -15.29 -17.00
N ASN A 92 -8.34 -16.12 -16.32
CA ASN A 92 -8.08 -15.97 -14.87
C ASN A 92 -6.73 -15.36 -14.48
N LYS A 93 -5.76 -15.16 -15.41
CA LYS A 93 -4.39 -14.78 -15.00
C LYS A 93 -4.30 -13.35 -14.44
N HIS A 94 -5.29 -12.50 -14.75
CA HIS A 94 -5.31 -11.09 -14.37
C HIS A 94 -6.59 -10.68 -13.62
N GLY A 95 -7.29 -11.62 -12.98
CA GLY A 95 -8.60 -11.37 -12.35
C GLY A 95 -8.63 -10.18 -11.40
N PHE A 96 -7.60 -10.00 -10.55
CA PHE A 96 -7.51 -8.82 -9.68
C PHE A 96 -7.30 -7.51 -10.47
N LEU A 97 -6.44 -7.52 -11.49
CA LEU A 97 -6.14 -6.31 -12.27
C LEU A 97 -7.35 -5.86 -13.08
N ASN A 98 -8.07 -6.80 -13.71
CA ASN A 98 -9.32 -6.52 -14.39
C ASN A 98 -10.33 -5.89 -13.42
N HIS A 99 -10.53 -6.52 -12.26
CA HIS A 99 -11.41 -5.99 -11.22
C HIS A 99 -10.98 -4.62 -10.68
N PHE A 100 -9.68 -4.37 -10.60
CA PHE A 100 -9.12 -3.08 -10.18
C PHE A 100 -9.38 -2.00 -11.21
N ILE A 101 -9.19 -2.29 -12.50
CA ILE A 101 -9.48 -1.39 -13.61
C ILE A 101 -10.97 -1.09 -13.68
N ASP A 102 -11.83 -2.11 -13.56
CA ASP A 102 -13.28 -1.94 -13.53
C ASP A 102 -13.72 -1.08 -12.33
N THR A 103 -13.08 -1.27 -11.17
CA THR A 103 -13.33 -0.44 -9.98
C THR A 103 -12.98 1.02 -10.27
N ILE A 104 -11.84 1.28 -10.90
CA ILE A 104 -11.43 2.64 -11.29
C ILE A 104 -12.44 3.24 -12.26
N ALA A 105 -12.77 2.55 -13.34
CA ALA A 105 -13.72 3.02 -14.35
C ALA A 105 -15.09 3.36 -13.72
N ASN A 106 -15.60 2.47 -12.87
CA ASN A 106 -16.87 2.66 -12.17
C ASN A 106 -16.85 3.77 -11.11
N ASN A 107 -15.69 4.05 -10.52
CA ASN A 107 -15.54 5.07 -9.50
C ASN A 107 -15.36 6.46 -10.10
N LEU A 108 -14.72 6.54 -11.27
CA LEU A 108 -14.53 7.81 -11.96
C LEU A 108 -15.82 8.36 -12.58
N THR A 109 -16.81 7.53 -12.85
CA THR A 109 -18.16 7.98 -13.26
C THR A 109 -18.99 8.51 -12.08
N LYS A 110 -18.53 8.34 -10.85
CA LYS A 110 -19.25 8.72 -9.63
C LYS A 110 -18.67 10.00 -9.04
N SER A 111 -19.50 10.73 -8.31
CA SER A 111 -19.04 11.81 -7.43
C SER A 111 -18.05 11.29 -6.39
N SER A 112 -17.08 12.10 -5.98
CA SER A 112 -16.04 11.77 -4.99
C SER A 112 -16.55 11.19 -3.66
N ASN A 113 -17.80 11.47 -3.28
CA ASN A 113 -18.41 10.96 -2.05
C ASN A 113 -19.04 9.56 -2.19
N ASN A 114 -19.13 9.02 -3.40
CA ASN A 114 -19.83 7.78 -3.71
C ASN A 114 -18.91 6.66 -4.23
N LEU A 115 -17.60 6.80 -3.99
CA LEU A 115 -16.62 5.79 -4.39
C LEU A 115 -16.86 4.51 -3.61
N ARG A 116 -16.89 3.37 -4.31
CA ARG A 116 -17.09 2.05 -3.72
C ARG A 116 -15.91 1.16 -4.06
N TYR A 117 -15.50 0.38 -3.08
CA TYR A 117 -14.35 -0.51 -3.19
C TYR A 117 -14.77 -1.91 -2.74
N SER A 118 -14.38 -2.91 -3.52
CA SER A 118 -14.54 -4.31 -3.11
C SER A 118 -13.55 -4.66 -1.99
N ASP A 119 -13.78 -5.78 -1.30
CA ASP A 119 -12.89 -6.21 -0.23
C ASP A 119 -11.49 -6.58 -0.75
N ALA A 120 -11.39 -7.08 -1.98
CA ALA A 120 -10.10 -7.28 -2.65
C ALA A 120 -9.30 -5.96 -2.76
N ILE A 121 -9.95 -4.87 -3.19
CA ILE A 121 -9.29 -3.56 -3.31
C ILE A 121 -8.97 -2.98 -1.92
N LYS A 122 -9.86 -3.13 -0.94
CA LYS A 122 -9.60 -2.69 0.44
C LYS A 122 -8.40 -3.43 1.04
N ASN A 123 -8.31 -4.75 0.87
CA ASN A 123 -7.20 -5.57 1.36
C ASN A 123 -5.90 -5.20 0.66
N PHE A 124 -5.92 -4.98 -0.66
CA PHE A 124 -4.77 -4.47 -1.40
C PHE A 124 -4.33 -3.10 -0.88
N ALA A 125 -5.27 -2.18 -0.66
CA ALA A 125 -5.01 -0.85 -0.14
C ALA A 125 -4.36 -0.89 1.26
N LEU A 126 -4.85 -1.76 2.15
CA LEU A 126 -4.27 -1.97 3.48
C LEU A 126 -2.84 -2.51 3.37
N SER A 127 -2.62 -3.55 2.57
CA SER A 127 -1.29 -4.13 2.35
C SER A 127 -0.31 -3.10 1.78
N LEU A 128 -0.75 -2.31 0.79
CA LEU A 128 0.06 -1.26 0.19
C LEU A 128 0.43 -0.17 1.20
N TYR A 129 -0.51 0.23 2.06
CA TYR A 129 -0.25 1.23 3.09
C TYR A 129 0.68 0.71 4.19
N ILE A 130 0.50 -0.54 4.64
CA ILE A 130 1.31 -1.15 5.70
C ILE A 130 2.73 -1.41 5.21
N LEU A 131 2.89 -2.00 4.02
CA LEU A 131 4.19 -2.40 3.47
C LEU A 131 4.91 -1.24 2.79
N GLY A 132 4.18 -0.43 2.02
CA GLY A 132 4.74 0.70 1.25
C GLY A 132 4.81 2.00 2.04
N GLY A 133 4.07 2.11 3.15
CA GLY A 133 3.97 3.33 3.95
C GLY A 133 3.05 4.39 3.34
N LYS A 134 2.74 5.41 4.15
CA LYS A 134 1.81 6.50 3.82
C LYS A 134 2.15 7.23 2.52
N LEU A 135 3.44 7.53 2.29
CA LEU A 135 3.86 8.31 1.11
C LEU A 135 3.65 7.54 -0.19
N THR A 136 4.03 6.26 -0.22
CA THR A 136 3.82 5.38 -1.38
C THR A 136 2.33 5.21 -1.67
N TYR A 137 1.54 5.03 -0.62
CA TYR A 137 0.10 4.92 -0.74
C TYR A 137 -0.54 6.17 -1.34
N GLU A 138 -0.23 7.35 -0.78
CA GLU A 138 -0.76 8.63 -1.28
C GLU A 138 -0.29 8.92 -2.71
N PHE A 139 0.97 8.59 -3.03
CA PHE A 139 1.48 8.73 -4.39
C PHE A 139 0.61 7.95 -5.38
N ILE A 140 0.33 6.67 -5.12
CA ILE A 140 -0.49 5.84 -6.01
C ILE A 140 -1.93 6.37 -6.05
N ARG A 141 -2.52 6.67 -4.89
CA ARG A 141 -3.91 7.16 -4.79
C ARG A 141 -4.14 8.46 -5.56
N LEU A 142 -3.19 9.39 -5.50
CA LEU A 142 -3.29 10.69 -6.19
C LEU A 142 -3.04 10.57 -7.70
N ASN A 143 -2.18 9.64 -8.12
CA ASN A 143 -1.88 9.43 -9.54
C ASN A 143 -2.87 8.48 -10.26
N LEU A 144 -3.64 7.69 -9.50
CA LEU A 144 -4.72 6.84 -9.99
C LEU A 144 -6.03 7.19 -9.27
N PRO A 145 -6.73 8.26 -9.68
CA PRO A 145 -7.94 8.69 -9.00
C PRO A 145 -9.03 7.61 -9.05
N GLY A 146 -9.79 7.44 -7.97
CA GLY A 146 -10.83 6.42 -7.87
C GLY A 146 -10.34 5.00 -7.65
N SER A 147 -9.01 4.77 -7.65
CA SER A 147 -8.42 3.43 -7.50
C SER A 147 -8.34 2.93 -6.06
N LEU A 148 -8.02 3.82 -5.12
CA LEU A 148 -7.77 3.48 -3.73
C LEU A 148 -8.64 4.32 -2.79
N PRO A 149 -9.06 3.76 -1.64
CA PRO A 149 -9.77 4.48 -0.59
C PRO A 149 -9.05 5.75 -0.12
N SER A 150 -9.77 6.68 0.50
CA SER A 150 -9.14 7.80 1.20
C SER A 150 -8.42 7.33 2.47
N LEU A 151 -7.47 8.13 2.98
CA LEU A 151 -6.82 7.83 4.27
C LEU A 151 -7.82 7.74 5.42
N THR A 152 -8.89 8.54 5.41
CA THR A 152 -9.95 8.47 6.41
C THR A 152 -10.64 7.11 6.37
N MET A 153 -11.04 6.66 5.18
CA MET A 153 -11.65 5.34 5.00
C MET A 153 -10.67 4.22 5.39
N LEU A 154 -9.39 4.35 5.03
CA LEU A 154 -8.37 3.39 5.40
C LEU A 154 -8.19 3.31 6.93
N ASN A 155 -8.14 4.45 7.62
CA ASN A 155 -8.08 4.50 9.08
C ASN A 155 -9.32 3.86 9.70
N THR A 156 -10.51 4.11 9.16
CA THR A 156 -11.73 3.43 9.60
C THR A 156 -11.66 1.93 9.37
N LEU A 157 -11.11 1.46 8.24
CA LEU A 157 -10.90 0.03 7.99
C LEU A 157 -9.92 -0.59 8.99
N ILE A 158 -8.83 0.12 9.32
CA ILE A 158 -7.87 -0.32 10.33
C ILE A 158 -8.51 -0.36 11.72
N LEU A 159 -9.25 0.68 12.10
CA LEU A 159 -9.92 0.78 13.40
C LEU A 159 -11.03 -0.27 13.56
N ASN A 160 -11.81 -0.52 12.50
CA ASN A 160 -12.89 -1.49 12.48
C ASN A 160 -12.39 -2.92 12.27
N SER A 161 -11.12 -3.11 11.90
CA SER A 161 -10.55 -4.43 11.87
C SER A 161 -10.45 -4.95 13.30
N ASN A 162 -10.88 -6.20 13.53
CA ASN A 162 -10.70 -6.91 14.81
C ASN A 162 -9.21 -7.17 15.15
N LEU A 163 -8.29 -6.52 14.43
CA LEU A 163 -6.84 -6.65 14.50
C LEU A 163 -6.22 -5.66 15.50
N LYS A 164 -7.02 -4.89 16.26
CA LYS A 164 -6.46 -4.14 17.39
C LYS A 164 -5.94 -5.15 18.42
N ILE A 165 -4.62 -5.24 18.51
CA ILE A 165 -3.90 -6.02 19.52
C ILE A 165 -3.66 -5.07 20.69
N SER A 166 -4.14 -5.45 21.88
CA SER A 166 -3.88 -4.66 23.09
C SER A 166 -2.42 -4.81 23.50
N GLU A 167 -1.86 -3.79 24.17
CA GLU A 167 -0.52 -3.94 24.75
C GLU A 167 -0.50 -5.20 25.66
N ARG A 168 0.56 -6.01 25.56
CA ARG A 168 0.75 -7.26 26.35
C ARG A 168 -0.21 -8.39 25.99
N GLU A 169 -1.04 -8.21 24.95
CA GLU A 169 -1.90 -9.26 24.44
C GLU A 169 -1.19 -10.05 23.34
N PHE A 170 -0.88 -11.31 23.64
CA PHE A 170 -0.41 -12.25 22.64
C PHE A 170 -1.56 -13.17 22.22
N ARG A 171 -1.73 -13.33 20.91
CA ARG A 171 -2.76 -14.17 20.29
C ARG A 171 -2.14 -15.41 19.65
N PHE A 172 -1.30 -16.12 20.42
CA PHE A 172 -0.53 -17.27 19.92
C PHE A 172 -1.43 -18.35 19.31
N ASP A 173 -2.52 -18.72 19.98
CA ASP A 173 -3.46 -19.74 19.49
C ASP A 173 -4.12 -19.36 18.15
N GLN A 174 -4.44 -18.07 17.98
CA GLN A 174 -5.07 -17.59 16.75
C GLN A 174 -4.06 -17.56 15.60
N LEU A 175 -2.82 -17.18 15.90
CA LEU A 175 -1.72 -17.19 14.95
C LEU A 175 -1.37 -18.62 14.52
N GLN A 176 -1.34 -19.55 15.47
CA GLN A 176 -1.15 -20.97 15.21
C GLN A 176 -2.26 -21.53 14.31
N LYS A 177 -3.53 -21.34 14.68
CA LYS A 177 -4.68 -21.76 13.84
C LYS A 177 -4.61 -21.19 12.42
N HIS A 178 -4.13 -19.96 12.27
CA HIS A 178 -3.94 -19.34 10.97
C HIS A 178 -2.86 -20.03 10.14
N PHE A 179 -1.69 -20.33 10.73
CA PHE A 179 -0.64 -21.05 10.02
C PHE A 179 -1.00 -22.50 9.71
N ASP A 180 -1.69 -23.17 10.63
CA ASP A 180 -2.21 -24.53 10.43
C ASP A 180 -3.20 -24.56 9.24
N ALA A 181 -4.09 -23.56 9.16
CA ALA A 181 -5.03 -23.43 8.04
C ALA A 181 -4.34 -23.16 6.69
N LEU A 182 -3.16 -22.52 6.69
CA LEU A 182 -2.35 -22.29 5.50
C LEU A 182 -1.38 -23.44 5.19
N ASN A 183 -1.33 -24.48 6.04
CA ASN A 183 -0.38 -25.57 5.97
C ASN A 183 1.08 -25.09 5.92
N VAL A 184 1.42 -24.08 6.73
CA VAL A 184 2.75 -23.46 6.80
C VAL A 184 3.44 -23.84 8.11
N GLN A 185 4.70 -24.25 8.03
CA GLN A 185 5.54 -24.49 9.21
C GLN A 185 5.99 -23.16 9.82
N TYR A 186 5.97 -23.07 11.15
CA TYR A 186 6.41 -21.89 11.89
C TYR A 186 7.43 -22.25 12.96
N ALA A 187 8.28 -21.28 13.30
CA ALA A 187 9.28 -21.39 14.36
C ALA A 187 9.13 -20.21 15.33
N PHE A 188 9.50 -20.43 16.59
CA PHE A 188 9.48 -19.39 17.61
C PHE A 188 10.86 -18.74 17.73
N GLY A 189 10.90 -17.40 17.69
CA GLY A 189 12.09 -16.60 17.96
C GLY A 189 11.80 -15.64 19.09
N SER A 190 12.67 -15.61 20.10
CA SER A 190 12.65 -14.57 21.12
C SER A 190 13.54 -13.41 20.68
N LYS A 191 13.12 -12.20 21.02
CA LYS A 191 13.90 -10.99 20.79
C LYS A 191 13.93 -10.19 22.08
N ASP A 192 15.09 -9.68 22.43
CA ASP A 192 15.24 -8.78 23.57
C ASP A 192 14.62 -7.39 23.27
N ALA A 193 14.19 -6.70 24.31
CA ALA A 193 13.49 -5.43 24.21
C ALA A 193 14.33 -4.40 23.44
N THR A 194 13.72 -3.75 22.44
CA THR A 194 14.45 -2.89 21.49
C THR A 194 14.54 -1.43 21.92
N SER A 195 13.73 -1.00 22.90
CA SER A 195 13.73 0.37 23.45
C SER A 195 12.72 0.50 24.59
N ILE A 196 13.07 1.22 25.67
CA ILE A 196 12.11 1.64 26.70
C ILE A 196 11.31 2.84 26.19
N ILE A 197 9.98 2.74 26.19
CA ILE A 197 9.10 3.88 25.91
C ILE A 197 9.19 4.84 27.10
N LYS A 198 9.89 5.96 26.94
CA LYS A 198 10.10 6.93 28.03
C LYS A 198 8.84 7.72 28.43
N LYS A 199 7.77 7.65 27.64
CA LYS A 199 6.56 8.46 27.84
C LYS A 199 5.35 7.57 28.11
N ILE A 200 4.78 7.75 29.30
CA ILE A 200 3.49 7.15 29.65
C ILE A 200 2.41 7.79 28.78
N LYS A 201 1.54 6.97 28.19
CA LYS A 201 0.40 7.42 27.39
C LYS A 201 -0.88 6.85 27.98
N TYR A 202 -1.88 7.70 28.15
CA TYR A 202 -3.23 7.27 28.52
C TYR A 202 -4.03 6.92 27.26
N ASP A 203 -4.62 5.72 27.22
CA ASP A 203 -5.62 5.33 26.23
C ASP A 203 -7.01 5.47 26.84
N SER A 204 -7.73 6.53 26.44
CA SER A 204 -9.10 6.80 26.90
C SER A 204 -10.11 5.75 26.45
N THR A 205 -9.81 5.00 25.39
CA THR A 205 -10.72 3.95 24.88
C THR A 205 -10.78 2.78 25.85
N THR A 206 -9.65 2.47 26.49
CA THR A 206 -9.50 1.30 27.35
C THR A 206 -9.33 1.66 28.83
N ASN A 207 -9.30 2.95 29.17
CA ASN A 207 -9.02 3.49 30.50
C ASN A 207 -7.71 2.93 31.08
N LYS A 208 -6.62 3.01 30.30
CA LYS A 208 -5.33 2.38 30.64
C LYS A 208 -4.15 3.31 30.45
N PHE A 209 -3.15 3.19 31.32
CA PHE A 209 -1.85 3.82 31.15
C PHE A 209 -0.84 2.84 30.54
N ASN A 210 -0.33 3.20 29.37
CA ASN A 210 0.62 2.43 28.58
C ASN A 210 2.04 2.99 28.76
N GLY A 211 3.05 2.11 28.71
CA GLY A 211 4.47 2.51 28.79
C GLY A 211 5.17 2.25 30.14
N PHE A 212 4.50 1.58 31.08
CA PHE A 212 5.15 1.08 32.30
C PHE A 212 5.75 -0.32 32.07
N PRO A 213 6.91 -0.65 32.65
CA PRO A 213 7.41 -2.02 32.67
C PRO A 213 6.45 -2.91 33.47
N THR A 214 6.06 -4.06 32.93
CA THR A 214 5.13 -4.98 33.60
C THR A 214 5.88 -6.11 34.29
N LEU A 215 5.32 -6.62 35.38
CA LEU A 215 5.68 -7.94 35.86
C LEU A 215 5.44 -8.99 34.78
N LEU A 216 6.30 -10.00 34.77
CA LEU A 216 6.26 -11.11 33.82
C LEU A 216 5.80 -12.37 34.55
N ASP A 217 4.89 -13.13 33.94
CA ASP A 217 4.58 -14.51 34.30
C ASP A 217 5.16 -15.42 33.22
N ARG A 218 6.14 -16.27 33.58
CA ARG A 218 6.87 -17.16 32.65
C ARG A 218 7.42 -16.45 31.40
N GLY A 219 7.92 -15.23 31.57
CA GLY A 219 8.47 -14.41 30.49
C GLY A 219 7.43 -13.68 29.62
N VAL A 220 6.14 -13.81 29.93
CA VAL A 220 5.06 -13.09 29.26
C VAL A 220 4.55 -11.98 30.18
N PRO A 221 4.43 -10.72 29.69
CA PRO A 221 3.84 -9.63 30.47
C PRO A 221 2.43 -9.95 30.97
N ILE A 222 2.17 -9.67 32.25
CA ILE A 222 0.84 -9.84 32.84
C ILE A 222 -0.12 -8.81 32.24
N LYS A 223 -1.27 -9.29 31.74
CA LYS A 223 -2.30 -8.44 31.13
C LYS A 223 -2.91 -7.50 32.17
N GLU A 224 -3.24 -6.29 31.74
CA GLU A 224 -4.07 -5.32 32.49
C GLU A 224 -3.53 -4.87 33.86
N TYR A 225 -2.25 -5.14 34.16
CA TYR A 225 -1.65 -4.82 35.47
C TYR A 225 -1.76 -3.35 35.92
N TYR A 226 -1.81 -2.40 34.98
CA TYR A 226 -1.90 -0.95 35.26
C TYR A 226 -3.25 -0.35 34.87
N GLN A 227 -4.31 -1.15 34.86
CA GLN A 227 -5.66 -0.64 34.73
C GLN A 227 -6.09 -0.02 36.06
N THR A 228 -6.34 1.28 36.06
CA THR A 228 -6.78 2.03 37.24
C THR A 228 -7.63 3.22 36.80
N ASP A 229 -8.57 3.62 37.65
CA ASP A 229 -9.41 4.79 37.44
C ASP A 229 -8.71 6.11 37.79
N SER A 230 -7.53 6.05 38.43
CA SER A 230 -6.75 7.24 38.79
C SER A 230 -5.25 7.03 38.63
N PHE A 231 -4.57 7.98 37.99
CA PHE A 231 -3.12 7.97 37.87
C PHE A 231 -2.41 8.04 39.23
N ASP A 232 -3.05 8.64 40.24
CA ASP A 232 -2.45 8.79 41.57
C ASP A 232 -2.24 7.44 42.28
N THR A 233 -2.98 6.39 41.90
CA THR A 233 -2.74 5.03 42.43
C THR A 233 -1.49 4.37 41.84
N LEU A 234 -0.90 4.96 40.79
CA LEU A 234 0.32 4.48 40.12
C LEU A 234 1.57 5.28 40.49
N LYS A 235 1.40 6.41 41.20
CA LYS A 235 2.51 7.15 41.79
C LYS A 235 2.97 6.38 43.03
N LEU A 236 4.09 5.66 42.90
CA LEU A 236 4.90 5.24 44.04
C LEU A 236 5.62 6.46 44.64
#